data_AF-A0A532TI25-F1
#
_entry.id   AF-A0A532TI25-F1
#
_cell.length_a   1.000
_cell.length_b   1.000
_cell.length_c   1.000
_cell.angle_alpha   90.00
_cell.angle_beta   90.00
_cell.angle_gamma   90.00
#
_symmetry.space_group_name_H-M   'P 1'
#
loop_
_entity.id
_entity.type
_entity.pdbx_description
1 polymer ?
#
loop_
_entity_poly.entity_id
_entity_poly.type
_entity_poly.pdbx_seq_one_letter_code
_entity_poly.pdbx_strand_id
1 'polypeptide(L)'
;MNEKENNVKEMNKEENHRSFWKKFNEKWLWVNIGSYIVGTILPWWLFFIGITNLMTVIFLTISTLLIIPLMYYFFNYFRKSKHQTIIIKIMLVGCGGFSLGIFIWFFIGYTFIMAPWAPLNNLTGVLRQRIFLLLLIFSWGLAAYIMYRIGKKRDWRPPSHLIN
;
A
#
# COMPACT_ATOMS: atom_id res chain seq x y z
N MET A 1 -25.71 -28.94 12.19
CA MET A 1 -24.34 -28.65 11.72
C MET A 1 -23.41 -28.88 12.90
N ASN A 2 -22.49 -29.82 12.80
CA ASN A 2 -21.82 -30.42 13.97
C ASN A 2 -20.65 -29.56 14.45
N GLU A 3 -20.62 -29.22 15.75
CA GLU A 3 -19.62 -28.36 16.38
C GLU A 3 -18.17 -28.85 16.17
N LYS A 4 -17.99 -30.18 16.07
CA LYS A 4 -16.72 -30.81 15.71
C LYS A 4 -16.25 -30.52 14.28
N GLU A 5 -17.15 -30.46 13.30
CA GLU A 5 -16.77 -30.11 11.91
C GLU A 5 -16.35 -28.65 11.78
N ASN A 6 -16.98 -27.76 12.54
CA ASN A 6 -16.61 -26.34 12.55
C ASN A 6 -15.22 -26.14 13.19
N ASN A 7 -14.93 -26.80 14.32
CA ASN A 7 -13.62 -26.74 14.97
C ASN A 7 -12.48 -27.30 14.09
N VAL A 8 -12.72 -28.39 13.35
CA VAL A 8 -11.73 -28.95 12.41
C VAL A 8 -11.51 -28.01 11.21
N LYS A 9 -12.56 -27.36 10.70
CA LYS A 9 -12.43 -26.36 9.62
C LYS A 9 -11.68 -25.10 10.07
N GLU A 10 -11.87 -24.67 11.32
CA GLU A 10 -11.14 -23.52 11.88
C GLU A 10 -9.66 -23.82 12.10
N MET A 11 -9.31 -24.97 12.70
CA MET A 11 -7.91 -25.38 12.84
C MET A 11 -7.20 -25.50 11.49
N ASN A 12 -7.83 -26.12 10.49
CA ASN A 12 -7.26 -26.22 9.14
C ASN A 12 -7.06 -24.84 8.48
N LYS A 13 -7.96 -23.88 8.74
CA LYS A 13 -7.79 -22.49 8.26
C LYS A 13 -6.61 -21.80 8.93
N GLU A 14 -6.44 -21.95 10.24
CA GLU A 14 -5.31 -21.37 10.97
C GLU A 14 -3.96 -21.98 10.52
N GLU A 15 -3.92 -23.29 10.30
CA GLU A 15 -2.75 -24.00 9.78
C GLU A 15 -2.39 -23.58 8.35
N ASN A 16 -3.38 -23.46 7.47
CA ASN A 16 -3.18 -22.94 6.12
C ASN A 16 -2.69 -21.50 6.14
N HIS A 17 -3.25 -20.66 7.01
CA HIS A 17 -2.82 -19.27 7.14
C HIS A 17 -1.37 -19.19 7.65
N ARG A 18 -1.00 -19.95 8.69
CA ARG A 18 0.38 -20.04 9.17
C ARG A 18 1.34 -20.52 8.09
N SER A 19 0.98 -21.56 7.33
CA SER A 19 1.84 -22.10 6.27
C SER A 19 2.05 -21.11 5.12
N PHE A 20 1.01 -20.33 4.77
CA PHE A 20 1.11 -19.25 3.79
C PHE A 20 2.10 -18.17 4.23
N TRP A 21 1.97 -17.68 5.46
CA TRP A 21 2.88 -16.65 5.99
C TRP A 21 4.32 -17.14 6.09
N LYS A 22 4.55 -18.40 6.44
CA LYS A 22 5.89 -18.99 6.47
C LYS A 22 6.53 -19.03 5.08
N LYS A 23 5.80 -19.50 4.07
CA LYS A 23 6.25 -19.50 2.65
C LYS A 23 6.45 -18.08 2.11
N PHE A 24 5.62 -17.15 2.55
CA PHE A 24 5.72 -15.74 2.17
C PHE A 24 6.95 -15.08 2.78
N ASN A 25 7.29 -15.40 4.03
CA ASN A 25 8.50 -14.93 4.69
C ASN A 25 9.77 -15.48 4.01
N GLU A 26 9.76 -16.76 3.63
CA GLU A 26 10.84 -17.39 2.86
C GLU A 26 11.04 -16.74 1.48
N LYS A 27 9.96 -16.26 0.84
CA LYS A 27 9.99 -15.60 -0.46
C LYS A 27 10.00 -14.06 -0.38
N TRP A 28 10.17 -13.50 0.81
CA TRP A 28 9.98 -12.07 1.06
C TRP A 28 10.94 -11.18 0.27
N LEU A 29 12.17 -11.65 0.04
CA LEU A 29 13.16 -10.92 -0.77
C LEU A 29 12.70 -10.79 -2.23
N TRP A 30 12.15 -11.87 -2.80
CA TRP A 30 11.54 -11.87 -4.14
C TRP A 30 10.30 -10.99 -4.21
N VAL A 31 9.48 -10.95 -3.15
CA VAL A 31 8.31 -10.05 -3.07
C VAL A 31 8.76 -8.58 -3.08
N ASN A 32 9.84 -8.23 -2.37
CA ASN A 32 10.37 -6.86 -2.37
C ASN A 32 10.94 -6.47 -3.74
N ILE A 33 11.73 -7.35 -4.36
CA ILE A 33 12.23 -7.14 -5.73
C ILE A 33 11.05 -6.94 -6.70
N GLY A 34 10.03 -7.79 -6.63
CA GLY A 34 8.82 -7.67 -7.44
C GLY A 34 8.03 -6.38 -7.17
N SER A 35 7.98 -5.91 -5.93
CA SER A 35 7.35 -4.63 -5.59
C SER A 35 8.13 -3.43 -6.13
N TYR A 36 9.46 -3.53 -6.16
CA TYR A 36 10.36 -2.49 -6.67
C TYR A 36 10.27 -2.37 -8.19
N ILE A 37 10.59 -3.47 -8.90
CA ILE A 37 9.73 -4.04 -9.94
C ILE A 37 8.62 -3.16 -10.51
N VAL A 38 7.42 -3.50 -10.05
CA VAL A 38 6.14 -2.89 -10.38
C VAL A 38 6.12 -1.41 -10.01
N GLY A 39 6.64 -1.03 -8.84
CA GLY A 39 6.66 0.35 -8.37
C GLY A 39 7.52 1.29 -9.22
N THR A 40 8.43 0.75 -10.03
CA THR A 40 9.24 1.49 -10.99
C THR A 40 8.61 1.46 -12.38
N ILE A 41 8.16 0.31 -12.86
CA ILE A 41 7.56 0.20 -14.21
C ILE A 41 6.29 1.05 -14.32
N LEU A 42 5.46 1.08 -13.28
CA LEU A 42 4.12 1.66 -13.34
C LEU A 42 4.14 3.20 -13.50
N PRO A 43 4.95 3.98 -12.75
CA PRO A 43 5.15 5.40 -13.01
C PRO A 43 5.73 5.71 -14.40
N TRP A 44 6.67 4.89 -14.87
CA TRP A 44 7.28 5.08 -16.19
C TRP A 44 6.30 4.76 -17.33
N TRP A 45 5.43 3.77 -17.15
CA TRP A 45 4.36 3.48 -18.10
C TRP A 45 3.38 4.65 -18.22
N LEU A 46 3.02 5.26 -17.08
CA LEU A 46 2.19 6.48 -17.07
C LEU A 46 2.84 7.68 -17.76
N PHE A 47 4.17 7.79 -17.67
CA PHE A 47 4.93 8.80 -18.41
C PHE A 47 4.78 8.60 -19.92
N PHE A 48 4.99 7.38 -20.41
CA PHE A 48 4.94 7.09 -21.84
C PHE A 48 3.55 7.29 -22.45
N ILE A 49 2.48 7.13 -21.66
CA ILE A 49 1.11 7.40 -22.10
C ILE A 49 0.76 8.92 -21.97
N GLY A 50 1.70 9.75 -21.49
CA GLY A 50 1.55 11.20 -21.42
C GLY A 50 0.69 11.70 -20.25
N ILE A 51 0.48 10.86 -19.24
CA ILE A 51 -0.42 11.15 -18.11
C ILE A 51 0.31 11.91 -17.01
N THR A 52 1.57 11.55 -16.77
CA THR A 52 2.42 12.16 -15.76
C THR A 52 3.61 12.84 -16.40
N ASN A 53 4.06 13.97 -15.83
CA ASN A 53 5.25 14.67 -16.31
C ASN A 53 6.53 13.98 -15.80
N LEU A 54 7.65 14.19 -16.51
CA LEU A 54 8.95 13.57 -16.21
C LEU A 54 9.38 13.77 -14.74
N MET A 55 9.20 15.00 -14.21
CA MET A 55 9.55 15.33 -12.82
C MET A 55 8.75 14.50 -11.81
N THR A 56 7.46 14.26 -12.07
CA THR A 56 6.59 13.43 -11.21
C THR A 56 7.06 11.99 -11.21
N VAL A 57 7.49 11.48 -12.36
CA VAL A 57 7.92 10.09 -12.53
C VAL A 57 9.25 9.85 -11.84
N ILE A 58 10.19 10.78 -11.99
CA ILE A 58 11.48 10.76 -11.27
C ILE A 58 11.24 10.81 -9.76
N PHE A 59 10.37 11.71 -9.28
CA PHE A 59 10.04 11.82 -7.87
C PHE A 59 9.42 10.53 -7.30
N LEU A 60 8.46 9.93 -8.02
CA LEU A 60 7.84 8.67 -7.64
C LEU A 60 8.87 7.54 -7.60
N THR A 61 9.74 7.46 -8.61
CA THR A 61 10.79 6.42 -8.68
C THR A 61 11.75 6.52 -7.49
N ILE A 62 12.24 7.72 -7.18
CA ILE A 62 13.12 7.97 -6.02
C ILE A 62 12.41 7.64 -4.70
N SER A 63 11.15 8.05 -4.57
CA SER A 63 10.35 7.78 -3.38
C SER A 63 10.17 6.28 -3.15
N THR A 64 9.84 5.51 -4.19
CA THR A 64 9.70 4.06 -4.12
C THR A 64 11.02 3.37 -3.72
N LEU A 65 12.15 3.88 -4.22
CA LEU A 65 13.49 3.37 -3.92
C LEU A 65 13.93 3.60 -2.47
N LEU A 66 13.47 4.69 -1.85
CA LEU A 66 13.74 5.01 -0.44
C LEU A 66 12.77 4.32 0.53
N ILE A 67 11.49 4.25 0.19
CA ILE A 67 10.44 3.76 1.09
C ILE A 67 10.56 2.25 1.31
N ILE A 68 10.81 1.45 0.26
CA ILE A 68 10.85 -0.02 0.36
C ILE A 68 11.99 -0.52 1.28
N PRO A 69 13.25 -0.05 1.14
CA PRO A 69 14.32 -0.44 2.05
C PRO A 69 14.13 0.09 3.47
N LEU A 70 13.57 1.29 3.64
CA LEU A 70 13.23 1.81 4.97
C LEU A 70 12.21 0.88 5.65
N MET A 71 11.16 0.49 4.94
CA MET A 71 10.17 -0.45 5.46
C MET A 71 10.84 -1.75 5.92
N TYR A 72 11.74 -2.32 5.10
CA TYR A 72 12.47 -3.53 5.45
C TYR A 72 13.29 -3.38 6.75
N TYR A 73 14.09 -2.31 6.84
CA TYR A 73 14.92 -2.03 8.01
C TYR A 73 14.07 -1.90 9.29
N PHE A 74 12.93 -1.22 9.20
CA PHE A 74 12.07 -1.00 10.36
C PHE A 74 11.26 -2.23 10.78
N PHE A 75 10.78 -3.05 9.83
CA PHE A 75 10.07 -4.29 10.15
C PHE A 75 10.95 -5.32 10.85
N ASN A 76 12.24 -5.44 10.46
CA ASN A 76 13.14 -6.43 11.02
C ASN A 76 13.88 -5.97 12.29
N TYR A 77 14.17 -4.67 12.46
CA TYR A 77 15.12 -4.21 13.48
C TYR A 77 14.46 -3.66 14.78
N PHE A 78 13.19 -3.25 14.75
CA PHE A 78 12.56 -2.54 15.89
C PHE A 78 11.50 -3.39 16.62
N ARG A 79 11.94 -4.32 17.49
CA ARG A 79 11.07 -5.38 18.09
C ARG A 79 10.79 -5.29 19.61
N LYS A 80 11.18 -4.27 20.40
CA LYS A 80 11.07 -4.31 21.89
C LYS A 80 10.74 -3.04 22.74
N SER A 81 10.46 -1.84 22.22
CA SER A 81 10.35 -0.59 23.04
C SER A 81 9.00 0.17 22.92
N LYS A 82 8.55 0.86 23.99
CA LYS A 82 7.33 1.71 24.01
C LYS A 82 7.33 2.81 22.94
N HIS A 83 8.49 3.38 22.59
CA HIS A 83 8.61 4.35 21.50
C HIS A 83 8.34 3.72 20.13
N GLN A 84 8.51 2.40 20.01
CA GLN A 84 8.27 1.67 18.76
C GLN A 84 6.80 1.49 18.45
N THR A 85 5.89 1.48 19.43
CA THR A 85 4.44 1.45 19.14
C THR A 85 4.00 2.73 18.41
N ILE A 86 4.64 3.87 18.69
CA ILE A 86 4.39 5.13 17.98
C ILE A 86 4.97 5.06 16.55
N ILE A 87 6.17 4.50 16.39
CA ILE A 87 6.79 4.32 15.07
C ILE A 87 5.97 3.34 14.21
N ILE A 88 5.49 2.23 14.78
CA ILE A 88 4.60 1.27 14.10
C ILE A 88 3.28 1.94 13.69
N LYS A 89 2.71 2.81 14.54
CA LYS A 89 1.54 3.63 14.18
C LYS A 89 1.81 4.50 12.95
N ILE A 90 2.89 5.27 12.98
CA ILE A 90 3.27 6.18 11.89
C ILE A 90 3.57 5.38 10.62
N MET A 91 4.25 4.24 10.72
CA MET A 91 4.55 3.37 9.59
C MET A 91 3.31 2.73 8.99
N LEU A 92 2.42 2.18 9.82
CA LEU A 92 1.20 1.51 9.34
C LEU A 92 0.27 2.51 8.66
N VAL A 93 0.15 3.72 9.22
CA VAL A 93 -0.65 4.80 8.64
C VAL A 93 0.04 5.39 7.40
N GLY A 94 1.35 5.63 7.47
CA GLY A 94 2.14 6.24 6.40
C GLY A 94 2.34 5.31 5.20
N CYS A 95 2.97 4.15 5.39
CA CYS A 95 3.21 3.19 4.31
C CYS A 95 1.93 2.50 3.84
N GLY A 96 1.03 2.16 4.78
CA GLY A 96 -0.28 1.65 4.44
C GLY A 96 -1.12 2.69 3.68
N GLY A 97 -1.10 3.94 4.15
CA GLY A 97 -1.77 5.05 3.49
C GLY A 97 -1.18 5.34 2.11
N PHE A 98 0.14 5.24 1.95
CA PHE A 98 0.82 5.39 0.66
C PHE A 98 0.38 4.33 -0.35
N SER A 99 0.50 3.05 0.03
CA SER A 99 0.16 1.93 -0.86
C SER A 99 -1.32 1.94 -1.25
N LEU A 100 -2.24 2.02 -0.28
CA LEU A 100 -3.67 2.11 -0.55
C LEU A 100 -4.05 3.41 -1.25
N GLY A 101 -3.41 4.53 -0.89
CA GLY A 101 -3.65 5.84 -1.46
C GLY A 101 -3.31 5.90 -2.94
N ILE A 102 -2.24 5.21 -3.36
CA ILE A 102 -1.90 5.04 -4.78
C ILE A 102 -3.02 4.28 -5.49
N PHE A 103 -3.47 3.12 -4.98
CA PHE A 103 -4.55 2.36 -5.64
C PHE A 103 -5.86 3.16 -5.74
N ILE A 104 -6.25 3.84 -4.66
CA ILE A 104 -7.43 4.71 -4.62
C ILE A 104 -7.28 5.85 -5.62
N TRP A 105 -6.10 6.49 -5.67
CA TRP A 105 -5.82 7.58 -6.59
C TRP A 105 -5.85 7.14 -8.05
N PHE A 106 -5.27 5.99 -8.38
CA PHE A 106 -5.35 5.40 -9.72
C PHE A 106 -6.80 5.14 -10.13
N PHE A 107 -7.59 4.55 -9.23
CA PHE A 107 -8.97 4.22 -9.52
C PHE A 107 -9.82 5.47 -9.73
N ILE A 108 -9.73 6.45 -8.82
CA ILE A 108 -10.48 7.71 -8.91
C ILE A 108 -9.99 8.54 -10.10
N GLY A 109 -8.67 8.65 -10.28
CA GLY A 109 -8.08 9.38 -11.39
C GLY A 109 -8.45 8.81 -12.75
N TYR A 110 -8.48 7.48 -12.90
CA TYR A 110 -8.94 6.85 -14.12
C TYR A 110 -10.44 7.11 -14.38
N THR A 111 -11.28 6.88 -13.37
CA THR A 111 -12.74 6.99 -13.49
C THR A 111 -13.24 8.42 -13.69
N PHE A 112 -12.60 9.41 -13.08
CA PHE A 112 -13.04 10.81 -13.17
C PHE A 112 -12.34 11.63 -14.23
N ILE A 113 -11.10 11.29 -14.60
CA ILE A 113 -10.25 12.17 -15.43
C ILE A 113 -9.79 11.53 -16.74
N MET A 114 -9.31 10.28 -16.71
CA MET A 114 -8.61 9.70 -17.86
C MET A 114 -9.49 8.95 -18.84
N ALA A 115 -10.57 8.32 -18.37
CA ALA A 115 -11.42 7.55 -19.26
C ALA A 115 -12.12 8.47 -20.29
N PRO A 116 -12.37 7.99 -21.53
CA PRO A 116 -13.02 8.79 -22.57
C PRO A 116 -14.38 9.35 -22.12
N TRP A 117 -15.11 8.57 -21.33
CA TRP A 117 -16.42 8.90 -20.76
C TRP A 117 -16.33 9.64 -19.41
N ALA A 118 -15.13 9.94 -18.94
CA ALA A 118 -14.96 10.48 -17.60
C ALA A 118 -15.48 11.94 -17.53
N PRO A 119 -16.17 12.31 -16.45
CA PRO A 119 -16.84 13.61 -16.33
C PRO A 119 -15.88 14.80 -16.43
N LEU A 120 -14.61 14.63 -16.06
CA LEU A 120 -13.60 15.69 -16.09
C LEU A 120 -12.61 15.56 -17.26
N ASN A 121 -12.84 14.63 -18.19
CA ASN A 121 -11.94 14.40 -19.33
C ASN A 121 -11.88 15.63 -20.27
N ASN A 122 -13.01 16.31 -20.46
CA ASN A 122 -13.16 17.46 -21.37
C ASN A 122 -12.57 18.77 -20.83
N LEU A 123 -11.98 18.78 -19.63
CA LEU A 123 -11.31 19.95 -19.07
C LEU A 123 -10.01 20.25 -19.83
N THR A 124 -9.58 21.51 -19.78
CA THR A 124 -8.27 21.90 -20.31
C THR A 124 -7.16 21.09 -19.63
N GLY A 125 -6.15 20.67 -20.40
CA GLY A 125 -5.12 19.75 -19.92
C GLY A 125 -4.43 20.20 -18.63
N VAL A 126 -4.24 21.52 -18.45
CA VAL A 126 -3.66 22.12 -17.25
C VAL A 126 -4.57 21.97 -16.03
N LEU A 127 -5.87 22.27 -16.17
CA LEU A 127 -6.83 22.16 -15.07
C LEU A 127 -6.99 20.69 -14.66
N ARG A 128 -7.02 19.81 -15.66
CA ARG A 128 -7.11 18.35 -15.50
C ARG A 128 -5.93 17.79 -14.70
N GLN A 129 -4.70 18.20 -15.02
CA GLN A 129 -3.50 17.80 -14.26
C GLN A 129 -3.53 18.33 -12.82
N ARG A 130 -3.98 19.56 -12.59
CA ARG A 130 -4.08 20.13 -11.23
C ARG A 130 -5.09 19.36 -10.37
N ILE A 131 -6.25 19.04 -10.92
CA ILE A 131 -7.27 18.25 -10.21
C ILE A 131 -6.74 16.84 -9.92
N PHE A 132 -6.05 16.21 -10.88
CA PHE A 132 -5.43 14.90 -10.69
C PHE A 132 -4.40 14.90 -9.55
N LEU A 133 -3.61 15.96 -9.39
CA LEU A 133 -2.71 16.13 -8.25
C LEU A 133 -3.45 16.36 -6.93
N LEU A 134 -4.52 17.15 -6.92
CA LEU A 134 -5.34 17.34 -5.72
C LEU A 134 -5.99 16.03 -5.27
N LEU A 135 -6.41 15.19 -6.22
CA LEU A 135 -6.90 13.84 -5.93
C LEU A 135 -5.85 12.95 -5.27
N LEU A 136 -4.57 13.14 -5.57
CA LEU A 136 -3.48 12.38 -4.92
C LEU A 136 -3.45 12.67 -3.41
N ILE A 137 -3.49 13.96 -3.06
CA ILE A 137 -3.48 14.42 -1.66
C ILE A 137 -4.72 13.89 -0.92
N PHE A 138 -5.89 14.00 -1.53
CA PHE A 138 -7.13 13.49 -0.96
C PHE A 138 -7.09 11.97 -0.76
N SER A 139 -6.61 11.23 -1.76
CA SER A 139 -6.52 9.77 -1.71
C SER A 139 -5.56 9.29 -0.62
N TRP A 140 -4.45 10.00 -0.42
CA TRP A 140 -3.54 9.73 0.68
C TRP A 140 -4.19 9.98 2.04
N GLY A 141 -4.89 11.10 2.21
CA GLY A 141 -5.61 11.39 3.46
C GLY A 141 -6.67 10.32 3.78
N LEU A 142 -7.44 9.91 2.78
CA LEU A 142 -8.44 8.86 2.90
C LEU A 142 -7.81 7.51 3.27
N ALA A 143 -6.74 7.12 2.57
CA ALA A 143 -6.04 5.87 2.82
C ALA A 143 -5.36 5.83 4.20
N ALA A 144 -4.74 6.94 4.61
CA ALA A 144 -4.17 7.09 5.93
C ALA A 144 -5.24 6.95 7.02
N TYR A 145 -6.44 7.53 6.82
CA TYR A 145 -7.56 7.36 7.74
C TYR A 145 -8.04 5.91 7.84
N ILE A 146 -8.18 5.21 6.71
CA ILE A 146 -8.55 3.79 6.67
C ILE A 146 -7.52 2.96 7.45
N MET A 147 -6.23 3.18 7.18
CA MET A 147 -5.15 2.46 7.86
C MET A 147 -5.08 2.80 9.35
N TYR A 148 -5.36 4.03 9.73
CA TYR A 148 -5.48 4.42 11.14
C TYR A 148 -6.61 3.66 11.83
N ARG A 149 -7.80 3.54 11.19
CA ARG A 149 -8.94 2.78 11.73
C ARG A 149 -8.60 1.29 11.88
N ILE A 150 -7.92 0.71 10.89
CA ILE A 150 -7.47 -0.69 10.92
C ILE A 150 -6.45 -0.92 12.04
N GLY A 151 -5.45 -0.04 12.15
CA GLY A 151 -4.43 -0.08 13.20
C GLY A 151 -5.03 0.04 14.59
N LYS A 152 -5.98 0.96 14.78
CA LYS A 152 -6.72 1.13 16.04
C LYS A 152 -7.53 -0.10 16.40
N LYS A 153 -8.19 -0.77 15.44
CA LYS A 153 -8.95 -2.02 15.68
C LYS A 153 -8.05 -3.20 16.10
N ARG A 154 -6.77 -3.17 15.74
CA ARG A 154 -5.78 -4.22 16.05
C ARG A 154 -4.90 -3.88 17.26
N ASP A 155 -5.25 -2.84 18.02
CA ASP A 155 -4.43 -2.29 19.12
C ASP A 155 -2.98 -2.00 18.71
N TRP A 156 -2.74 -1.72 17.43
CA TRP A 156 -1.41 -1.46 16.87
C TRP A 156 -0.42 -2.61 17.11
N ARG A 157 -0.92 -3.82 17.37
CA ARG A 157 -0.09 -5.00 17.54
C ARG A 157 0.36 -5.50 16.17
N PRO A 158 1.63 -5.84 15.98
CA PRO A 158 2.06 -6.52 14.78
C PRO A 158 1.31 -7.87 14.68
N PRO A 159 1.00 -8.33 13.46
CA PRO A 159 0.36 -9.61 13.25
C PRO A 159 1.09 -10.76 13.96
N SER A 160 0.35 -11.64 14.63
CA SER A 160 0.89 -12.73 15.47
C SER A 160 1.81 -13.71 14.74
N HIS A 161 1.72 -13.79 13.41
CA HIS A 161 2.57 -14.66 12.57
C HIS A 161 3.96 -14.06 12.27
N LEU A 162 4.18 -12.77 12.56
CA LEU A 162 5.51 -12.12 12.50
C LEU A 162 6.25 -12.22 13.85
N ILE A 163 5.67 -12.92 14.85
CA ILE A 163 6.19 -13.03 16.23
C ILE A 163 7.06 -14.29 16.44
N ASN A 164 7.24 -15.13 15.41
CA ASN A 164 8.25 -16.20 15.45
C ASN A 164 9.57 -15.68 14.90
#